data_AF-A0A7T5CJF2-F1
#
_entry.id   AF-A0A7T5CJF2-F1
#
_cell.length_a   1.000
_cell.length_b   1.000
_cell.length_c   1.000
_cell.angle_alpha   90.00
_cell.angle_beta   90.00
_cell.angle_gamma   90.00
#
_symmetry.space_group_name_H-M   'P 1'
#
loop_
_entity.id
_entity.type
_entity.pdbx_description
1 polymer ?
#
loop_
_entity_poly.entity_id
_entity_poly.type
_entity_poly.pdbx_seq_one_letter_code
_entity_poly.pdbx_strand_id
1 'polypeptide(L)'
;MIRQSDTGLNQFIMDTALQVLSGTLITREQATQLTQIPDSDLQDLFFWANKIKQKYIGPHIKFCSIVAGKVGACPEDCTYCSQSKLYKTHVTPDKMSVEDMEEAAREAAKNGANAFGIVNSGRGPSDKELDWMEPFFRNTSEGKNGKINPCATLGISTPEQAERLHDMGVKRINHNLETSKRLFHKVTTTHTYEDRVNAIKTYKDAGMHICAGGIFGMGEEWEDRIDMAFELKALGVDTVPVNFLYAIPGTKLHGTIEELPPMECLKIIAIYRFILHDTHIKVAGGREKILRDTQALAFTSGASSFLIGNYLTTFGRTPQADHQLLKDLGLKYMDDEGNVYEPDPINATVIAPGADSAPGTPEMMSRREDSIMALSVLNSGEMPKEPINRSAAGLAAASNGVGGNGCCS
;
A
#
# COMPACT_ATOMS: atom_id res chain seq x y z
N MET A 1 1.95 32.89 -15.97
CA MET A 1 3.40 32.81 -16.30
C MET A 1 4.15 32.63 -14.99
N ILE A 2 4.49 31.39 -14.67
CA ILE A 2 5.22 31.05 -13.45
C ILE A 2 6.67 31.51 -13.67
N ARG A 3 7.14 32.45 -12.83
CA ARG A 3 8.50 33.00 -12.95
C ARG A 3 9.50 31.96 -12.41
N GLN A 4 10.51 31.63 -13.20
CA GLN A 4 11.69 30.91 -12.72
C GLN A 4 12.41 31.81 -11.70
N SER A 5 12.83 31.24 -10.59
CA SER A 5 13.70 31.91 -9.61
C SER A 5 15.07 32.22 -10.22
N ASP A 6 15.86 33.07 -9.58
CA ASP A 6 17.26 33.32 -9.97
C ASP A 6 18.13 32.04 -9.95
N THR A 7 17.61 30.96 -9.36
CA THR A 7 18.23 29.62 -9.29
C THR A 7 17.74 28.65 -10.38
N GLY A 8 16.81 29.07 -11.25
CA GLY A 8 16.19 28.23 -12.27
C GLY A 8 15.05 27.33 -11.78
N LEU A 9 14.81 27.26 -10.46
CA LEU A 9 13.71 26.51 -9.85
C LEU A 9 12.37 27.24 -9.94
N ASN A 10 11.27 26.49 -9.92
CA ASN A 10 9.92 27.01 -9.80
C ASN A 10 9.74 27.76 -8.47
N GLN A 11 9.58 29.08 -8.56
CA GLN A 11 9.53 29.98 -7.39
C GLN A 11 8.38 29.64 -6.45
N PHE A 12 7.20 29.30 -6.98
CA PHE A 12 6.03 29.01 -6.15
C PHE A 12 6.23 27.74 -5.31
N ILE A 13 6.78 26.67 -5.90
CA ILE A 13 7.08 25.43 -5.18
C ILE A 13 8.10 25.72 -4.07
N MET A 14 9.16 26.46 -4.39
CA MET A 14 10.21 26.82 -3.44
C MET A 14 9.65 27.63 -2.27
N ASP A 15 8.88 28.69 -2.51
CA ASP A 15 8.32 29.54 -1.45
C ASP A 15 7.38 28.75 -0.55
N THR A 16 6.54 27.91 -1.15
CA THR A 16 5.62 27.03 -0.42
C THR A 16 6.39 26.01 0.43
N ALA A 17 7.49 25.47 -0.09
CA ALA A 17 8.33 24.53 0.65
C ALA A 17 9.09 25.21 1.79
N LEU A 18 9.64 26.41 1.56
CA LEU A 18 10.31 27.20 2.58
C LEU A 18 9.36 27.62 3.70
N GLN A 19 8.10 27.94 3.37
CA GLN A 19 7.04 28.13 4.34
C GLN A 19 6.84 26.88 5.22
N VAL A 20 6.67 25.69 4.63
CA VAL A 20 6.55 24.43 5.39
C VAL A 20 7.81 24.18 6.24
N LEU A 21 8.99 24.37 5.67
CA LEU A 21 10.26 24.23 6.37
C LEU A 21 10.42 25.25 7.50
N SER A 22 9.74 26.40 7.49
CA SER A 22 9.74 27.35 8.61
C SER A 22 8.80 26.95 9.75
N GLY A 23 7.99 25.90 9.57
CA GLY A 23 6.97 25.44 10.53
C GLY A 23 5.56 25.95 10.24
N THR A 24 5.37 26.70 9.14
CA THR A 24 4.06 27.23 8.76
C THR A 24 3.38 26.25 7.79
N LEU A 25 2.17 25.81 8.13
CA LEU A 25 1.41 24.88 7.30
C LEU A 25 0.89 25.57 6.04
N ILE A 26 0.76 24.81 4.94
CA ILE A 26 0.18 25.33 3.70
C ILE A 26 -1.35 25.38 3.77
N THR A 27 -1.93 26.31 3.03
CA THR A 27 -3.39 26.41 2.89
C THR A 27 -3.91 25.43 1.83
N ARG A 28 -5.24 25.25 1.79
CA ARG A 28 -5.89 24.44 0.76
C ARG A 28 -5.68 25.03 -0.63
N GLU A 29 -5.70 26.35 -0.75
CA GLU A 29 -5.48 27.07 -2.01
C GLU A 29 -4.06 26.84 -2.53
N GLN A 30 -3.05 26.88 -1.66
CA GLN A 30 -1.67 26.56 -2.02
C GLN A 30 -1.55 25.09 -2.47
N ALA A 31 -2.20 24.16 -1.76
CA ALA A 31 -2.24 22.75 -2.16
C ALA A 31 -2.89 22.58 -3.56
N THR A 32 -3.98 23.30 -3.84
CA THR A 32 -4.61 23.31 -5.17
C THR A 32 -3.70 23.89 -6.23
N GLN A 33 -2.94 24.94 -5.95
CA GLN A 33 -1.96 25.47 -6.91
C GLN A 33 -0.84 24.46 -7.20
N LEU A 34 -0.42 23.64 -6.23
CA LEU A 34 0.56 22.57 -6.45
C LEU A 34 0.05 21.49 -7.43
N THR A 35 -1.28 21.25 -7.52
CA THR A 35 -1.83 20.29 -8.50
C THR A 35 -1.75 20.80 -9.93
N GLN A 36 -1.66 22.12 -10.11
CA GLN A 36 -1.59 22.79 -11.41
C GLN A 36 -0.15 22.93 -11.95
N ILE A 37 0.85 22.47 -11.19
CA ILE A 37 2.25 22.50 -11.62
C ILE A 37 2.43 21.65 -12.89
N PRO A 38 3.03 22.21 -13.96
CA PRO A 38 3.26 21.50 -15.20
C PRO A 38 4.29 20.39 -15.02
N ASP A 39 4.25 19.39 -15.90
CA ASP A 39 5.12 18.22 -15.83
C ASP A 39 6.61 18.57 -15.89
N SER A 40 6.97 19.68 -16.55
CA SER A 40 8.34 20.20 -16.62
C SER A 40 8.96 20.51 -15.26
N ASP A 41 8.13 20.79 -14.25
CA ASP A 41 8.55 21.29 -12.94
C ASP A 41 8.32 20.24 -11.84
N LEU A 42 7.93 19.00 -12.18
CA LEU A 42 7.69 17.95 -11.18
C LEU A 42 8.94 17.57 -10.40
N GLN A 43 10.13 17.68 -11.01
CA GLN A 43 11.38 17.38 -10.31
C GLN A 43 11.64 18.38 -9.18
N ASP A 44 11.27 19.65 -9.35
CA ASP A 44 11.35 20.65 -8.29
C ASP A 44 10.39 20.31 -7.15
N LEU A 45 9.16 19.89 -7.49
CA LEU A 45 8.17 19.45 -6.50
C LEU A 45 8.68 18.25 -5.68
N PHE A 46 9.29 17.26 -6.34
CA PHE A 46 9.84 16.09 -5.67
C PHE A 46 11.03 16.46 -4.79
N PHE A 47 11.96 17.25 -5.33
CA PHE A 47 13.11 17.75 -4.58
C PHE A 47 12.67 18.42 -3.28
N TRP A 48 11.71 19.35 -3.35
CA TRP A 48 11.23 20.07 -2.17
C TRP A 48 10.42 19.18 -1.22
N ALA A 49 9.61 18.25 -1.72
CA ALA A 49 8.95 17.24 -0.90
C ALA A 49 9.96 16.39 -0.12
N ASN A 50 11.07 15.98 -0.75
CA ASN A 50 12.16 15.29 -0.06
C ASN A 50 12.77 16.18 1.02
N LYS A 51 13.04 17.46 0.76
CA LYS A 51 13.59 18.37 1.78
C LYS A 51 12.68 18.48 3.00
N ILE A 52 11.36 18.55 2.80
CA ILE A 52 10.37 18.54 3.88
C ILE A 52 10.45 17.21 4.65
N LYS A 53 10.45 16.06 3.96
CA LYS A 53 10.63 14.74 4.58
C LYS A 53 11.90 14.68 5.42
N GLN A 54 13.04 15.10 4.87
CA GLN A 54 14.33 15.07 5.58
C GLN A 54 14.32 15.89 6.87
N LYS A 55 13.64 17.05 6.88
CA LYS A 55 13.54 17.89 8.07
C LYS A 55 12.63 17.30 9.15
N TYR A 56 11.44 16.82 8.77
CA TYR A 56 10.38 16.49 9.74
C TYR A 56 10.30 14.99 10.07
N ILE A 57 10.72 14.11 9.16
CA ILE A 57 10.69 12.65 9.33
C ILE A 57 12.10 12.07 9.41
N GLY A 58 13.03 12.62 8.64
CA GLY A 58 14.39 12.13 8.48
C GLY A 58 14.60 11.26 7.23
N PRO A 59 15.83 10.75 7.05
CA PRO A 59 16.23 10.04 5.84
C PRO A 59 15.75 8.58 5.79
N HIS A 60 15.53 7.97 6.95
CA HIS A 60 15.32 6.54 7.08
C HIS A 60 13.90 6.11 6.73
N ILE A 61 13.79 4.89 6.21
CA ILE A 61 12.52 4.30 5.78
C ILE A 61 11.99 3.35 6.86
N LYS A 62 10.65 3.30 7.01
CA LYS A 62 10.00 2.29 7.85
C LYS A 62 9.32 1.22 6.99
N PHE A 63 9.46 -0.03 7.39
CA PHE A 63 8.74 -1.13 6.76
C PHE A 63 7.50 -1.50 7.57
N CYS A 64 6.45 -1.90 6.88
CA CYS A 64 5.30 -2.58 7.50
C CYS A 64 5.03 -3.85 6.69
N SER A 65 4.53 -4.89 7.34
CA SER A 65 4.06 -6.08 6.65
C SER A 65 2.68 -6.45 7.14
N ILE A 66 1.95 -7.21 6.35
CA ILE A 66 0.57 -7.62 6.64
C ILE A 66 0.33 -9.04 6.19
N VAL A 67 -0.67 -9.68 6.79
CA VAL A 67 -1.23 -10.92 6.29
C VAL A 67 -2.76 -10.88 6.41
N ALA A 68 -3.44 -11.61 5.52
CA ALA A 68 -4.88 -11.78 5.61
C ALA A 68 -5.20 -12.85 6.65
N GLY A 69 -5.65 -12.46 7.85
CA GLY A 69 -6.07 -13.40 8.89
C GLY A 69 -7.30 -14.18 8.46
N LYS A 70 -8.31 -13.44 8.00
CA LYS A 70 -9.55 -13.95 7.41
C LYS A 70 -9.82 -13.22 6.11
N VAL A 71 -10.20 -13.94 5.08
CA VAL A 71 -10.32 -13.40 3.72
C VAL A 71 -11.54 -13.92 2.99
N GLY A 72 -12.00 -13.16 2.00
CA GLY A 72 -13.19 -13.48 1.21
C GLY A 72 -14.49 -13.36 2.00
N ALA A 73 -15.61 -13.67 1.33
CA ALA A 73 -16.96 -13.63 1.88
C ALA A 73 -17.36 -12.29 2.57
N CYS A 74 -16.71 -11.18 2.23
CA CYS A 74 -17.02 -9.88 2.82
C CYS A 74 -18.43 -9.43 2.37
N PRO A 75 -19.30 -8.98 3.30
CA PRO A 75 -20.65 -8.53 2.94
C PRO A 75 -20.67 -7.13 2.31
N GLU A 76 -19.60 -6.35 2.47
CA GLU A 76 -19.51 -4.98 1.97
C GLU A 76 -19.41 -4.94 0.43
N ASP A 77 -19.81 -3.81 -0.14
CA ASP A 77 -19.93 -3.59 -1.59
C ASP A 77 -18.87 -2.62 -2.16
N CYS A 78 -17.71 -2.53 -1.51
CA CYS A 78 -16.62 -1.66 -1.95
C CYS A 78 -16.21 -1.99 -3.40
N THR A 79 -16.38 -1.05 -4.32
CA THR A 79 -16.29 -1.28 -5.78
C THR A 79 -14.94 -1.79 -6.27
N TYR A 80 -13.87 -1.52 -5.53
CA TYR A 80 -12.49 -1.94 -5.80
C TYR A 80 -12.10 -3.29 -5.17
N CYS A 81 -12.88 -3.80 -4.20
CA CYS A 81 -12.41 -4.83 -3.30
C CYS A 81 -12.68 -6.24 -3.87
N SER A 82 -11.61 -7.01 -4.05
CA SER A 82 -11.67 -8.40 -4.51
C SER A 82 -12.31 -9.36 -3.51
N GLN A 83 -12.45 -8.97 -2.24
CA GLN A 83 -12.97 -9.84 -1.17
C GLN A 83 -14.49 -9.76 -1.00
N SER A 84 -15.16 -8.82 -1.68
CA SER A 84 -16.61 -8.68 -1.64
C SER A 84 -17.28 -9.92 -2.22
N LYS A 85 -18.22 -10.51 -1.46
CA LYS A 85 -19.03 -11.65 -1.93
C LYS A 85 -19.99 -11.29 -3.07
N LEU A 86 -20.14 -9.99 -3.36
CA LEU A 86 -20.99 -9.50 -4.44
C LEU A 86 -20.30 -9.58 -5.81
N TYR A 87 -18.99 -9.83 -5.83
CA TYR A 87 -18.17 -9.87 -7.03
C TYR A 87 -17.58 -11.26 -7.25
N LYS A 88 -17.41 -11.64 -8.53
CA LYS A 88 -16.80 -12.90 -8.92
C LYS A 88 -15.31 -12.67 -9.19
N THR A 89 -14.50 -12.76 -8.15
CA THR A 89 -13.04 -12.60 -8.25
C THR A 89 -12.34 -13.93 -8.02
N HIS A 90 -11.01 -13.92 -8.04
CA HIS A 90 -10.19 -15.10 -7.71
C HIS A 90 -10.21 -15.46 -6.22
N VAL A 91 -10.80 -14.66 -5.33
CA VAL A 91 -10.66 -14.85 -3.88
C VAL A 91 -11.58 -15.96 -3.36
N THR A 92 -10.98 -17.01 -2.79
CA THR A 92 -11.69 -18.05 -2.02
C THR A 92 -11.70 -17.69 -0.53
N PRO A 93 -12.83 -17.85 0.18
CA PRO A 93 -12.87 -17.62 1.62
C PRO A 93 -11.95 -18.57 2.38
N ASP A 94 -11.16 -18.02 3.30
CA ASP A 94 -10.24 -18.80 4.13
C ASP A 94 -9.96 -18.09 5.45
N LYS A 95 -9.41 -18.83 6.41
CA LYS A 95 -9.08 -18.37 7.74
C LYS A 95 -7.80 -19.04 8.24
N MET A 96 -6.82 -18.23 8.62
CA MET A 96 -5.51 -18.68 9.05
C MET A 96 -5.50 -19.21 10.49
N SER A 97 -4.58 -20.12 10.81
CA SER A 97 -4.31 -20.50 12.20
C SER A 97 -3.57 -19.38 12.95
N VAL A 98 -3.58 -19.40 14.29
CA VAL A 98 -2.80 -18.45 15.09
C VAL A 98 -1.31 -18.71 14.88
N GLU A 99 -0.92 -19.97 14.80
CA GLU A 99 0.45 -20.43 14.63
C GLU A 99 1.06 -19.89 13.32
N ASP A 100 0.30 -19.92 12.22
CA ASP A 100 0.73 -19.36 10.94
C ASP A 100 0.84 -17.82 10.99
N MET A 101 -0.06 -17.14 11.71
CA MET A 101 0.06 -15.68 11.91
C MET A 101 1.34 -15.33 12.66
N GLU A 102 1.68 -16.11 13.69
CA GLU A 102 2.90 -15.92 14.46
C GLU A 102 4.16 -16.21 13.64
N GLU A 103 4.15 -17.23 12.78
CA GLU A 103 5.27 -17.50 11.88
C GLU A 103 5.47 -16.37 10.86
N ALA A 104 4.38 -15.89 10.26
CA ALA A 104 4.43 -14.75 9.37
C ALA A 104 4.93 -13.47 10.07
N ALA A 105 4.56 -13.26 11.34
CA ALA A 105 5.07 -12.15 12.14
C ALA A 105 6.58 -12.29 12.43
N ARG A 106 7.07 -13.49 12.75
CA ARG A 106 8.50 -13.77 12.95
C ARG A 106 9.30 -13.51 11.68
N GLU A 107 8.80 -13.90 10.51
CA GLU A 107 9.42 -13.53 9.25
C GLU A 107 9.43 -12.01 9.04
N ALA A 108 8.29 -11.35 9.21
CA ALA A 108 8.21 -9.91 9.01
C ALA A 108 9.22 -9.17 9.92
N ALA A 109 9.38 -9.62 11.17
CA ALA A 109 10.38 -9.10 12.09
C ALA A 109 11.81 -9.32 11.58
N LYS A 110 12.15 -10.52 11.09
CA LYS A 110 13.47 -10.83 10.47
C LYS A 110 13.76 -9.94 9.25
N ASN A 111 12.73 -9.62 8.47
CA ASN A 111 12.81 -8.73 7.31
C ASN A 111 12.81 -7.24 7.65
N GLY A 112 12.78 -6.88 8.94
CA GLY A 112 12.91 -5.50 9.42
C GLY A 112 11.59 -4.72 9.47
N ALA A 113 10.44 -5.39 9.42
CA ALA A 113 9.14 -4.72 9.55
C ALA A 113 8.94 -4.14 10.96
N ASN A 114 8.61 -2.86 11.04
CA ASN A 114 8.28 -2.18 12.31
C ASN A 114 6.97 -2.68 12.90
N ALA A 115 6.01 -3.06 12.05
CA ALA A 115 4.71 -3.57 12.44
C ALA A 115 4.22 -4.66 11.51
N PHE A 116 3.45 -5.59 12.09
CA PHE A 116 2.79 -6.68 11.40
C PHE A 116 1.28 -6.60 11.58
N GLY A 117 0.57 -6.43 10.46
CA GLY A 117 -0.88 -6.25 10.46
C GLY A 117 -1.66 -7.53 10.18
N ILE A 118 -2.55 -7.91 11.10
CA ILE A 118 -3.61 -8.88 10.77
C ILE A 118 -4.77 -8.15 10.11
N VAL A 119 -5.12 -8.57 8.91
CA VAL A 119 -6.19 -7.95 8.12
C VAL A 119 -7.32 -8.94 7.90
N ASN A 120 -8.54 -8.55 8.27
CA ASN A 120 -9.72 -9.38 8.12
C ASN A 120 -10.71 -8.78 7.13
N SER A 121 -11.33 -9.64 6.32
CA SER A 121 -12.54 -9.30 5.57
C SER A 121 -13.71 -9.02 6.51
N GLY A 122 -14.65 -8.17 6.10
CA GLY A 122 -15.86 -7.86 6.87
C GLY A 122 -16.02 -6.37 7.17
N ARG A 123 -17.19 -6.03 7.71
CA ARG A 123 -17.52 -4.65 8.13
C ARG A 123 -16.79 -4.25 9.41
N GLY A 124 -16.61 -5.20 10.32
CA GLY A 124 -16.08 -5.04 11.68
C GLY A 124 -15.83 -6.42 12.29
N PRO A 125 -15.05 -6.51 13.38
CA PRO A 125 -14.80 -7.79 14.03
C PRO A 125 -16.02 -8.25 14.85
N SER A 126 -16.25 -9.56 14.89
CA SER A 126 -17.09 -10.20 15.90
C SER A 126 -16.27 -10.58 17.13
N ASP A 127 -16.92 -10.76 18.28
CA ASP A 127 -16.22 -11.16 19.51
C ASP A 127 -15.49 -12.49 19.36
N LYS A 128 -16.06 -13.44 18.61
CA LYS A 128 -15.39 -14.72 18.29
C LYS A 128 -14.12 -14.56 17.46
N GLU A 129 -14.06 -13.53 16.62
CA GLU A 129 -12.85 -13.23 15.85
C GLU A 129 -11.79 -12.57 16.72
N LEU A 130 -12.22 -11.70 17.64
CA LEU A 130 -11.33 -11.15 18.66
C LEU A 130 -10.77 -12.26 19.55
N ASP A 131 -11.61 -13.19 20.03
CA ASP A 131 -11.17 -14.35 20.82
C ASP A 131 -10.13 -15.19 20.08
N TRP A 132 -10.31 -15.36 18.77
CA TRP A 132 -9.40 -16.14 17.92
C TRP A 132 -8.05 -15.44 17.70
N MET A 133 -8.02 -14.12 17.53
CA MET A 133 -6.76 -13.37 17.30
C MET A 133 -6.08 -12.93 18.60
N GLU A 134 -6.76 -12.98 19.73
CA GLU A 134 -6.22 -12.56 21.03
C GLU A 134 -4.88 -13.23 21.39
N PRO A 135 -4.70 -14.56 21.23
CA PRO A 135 -3.41 -15.19 21.51
C PRO A 135 -2.28 -14.61 20.66
N PHE A 136 -2.52 -14.38 19.37
CA PHE A 136 -1.55 -13.78 18.45
C PHE A 136 -1.13 -12.37 18.91
N PHE A 137 -2.10 -11.50 19.22
CA PHE A 137 -1.81 -10.12 19.61
C PHE A 137 -1.05 -10.06 20.94
N ARG A 138 -1.46 -10.85 21.94
CA ARG A 138 -0.77 -10.93 23.23
C ARG A 138 0.66 -11.41 23.05
N ASN A 139 0.85 -12.55 22.37
CA ASN A 139 2.17 -13.13 22.14
C ASN A 139 3.10 -12.18 21.38
N THR A 140 2.59 -11.48 20.37
CA THR A 140 3.37 -10.50 19.60
C THR A 140 3.71 -9.27 20.45
N SER A 141 2.77 -8.76 21.24
CA SER A 141 3.00 -7.61 22.13
C SER A 141 4.03 -7.90 23.23
N GLU A 142 4.09 -9.14 23.69
CA GLU A 142 5.06 -9.67 24.66
C GLU A 142 6.43 -9.98 24.03
N GLY A 143 6.58 -9.78 22.71
CA GLY A 143 7.84 -9.98 21.99
C GLY A 143 8.15 -11.43 21.59
N LYS A 144 7.19 -12.36 21.70
CA LYS A 144 7.40 -13.79 21.33
C LYS A 144 7.62 -14.00 19.84
N ASN A 145 7.20 -13.04 19.00
CA ASN A 145 7.35 -13.09 17.54
C ASN A 145 8.46 -12.18 17.01
N GLY A 146 9.42 -11.83 17.87
CA GLY A 146 10.53 -10.94 17.53
C GLY A 146 10.18 -9.46 17.71
N LYS A 147 11.08 -8.59 17.23
CA LYS A 147 10.97 -7.14 17.42
C LYS A 147 10.00 -6.54 16.41
N ILE A 148 8.70 -6.70 16.65
CA ILE A 148 7.65 -6.21 15.77
C ILE A 148 6.41 -5.77 16.54
N ASN A 149 5.80 -4.66 16.12
CA ASN A 149 4.60 -4.14 16.77
C ASN A 149 3.33 -4.77 16.16
N PRO A 150 2.41 -5.30 16.98
CA PRO A 150 1.14 -5.83 16.48
C PRO A 150 0.27 -4.69 15.93
N CYS A 151 -0.24 -4.92 14.72
CA CYS A 151 -1.13 -4.03 14.00
C CYS A 151 -2.40 -4.79 13.57
N ALA A 152 -3.52 -4.10 13.39
CA ALA A 152 -4.74 -4.72 12.90
C ALA A 152 -5.47 -3.87 11.85
N THR A 153 -6.20 -4.51 10.94
CA THR A 153 -7.17 -3.89 10.01
C THR A 153 -8.44 -4.73 10.03
N LEU A 154 -9.39 -4.36 10.89
CA LEU A 154 -10.55 -5.21 11.21
C LEU A 154 -11.90 -4.59 10.83
N GLY A 155 -11.90 -3.40 10.21
CA GLY A 155 -13.11 -2.66 9.90
C GLY A 155 -13.53 -1.72 11.05
N ILE A 156 -14.83 -1.54 11.23
CA ILE A 156 -15.47 -0.65 12.20
C ILE A 156 -15.70 -1.42 13.50
N SER A 157 -15.06 -0.99 14.59
CA SER A 157 -15.24 -1.57 15.93
C SER A 157 -16.12 -0.67 16.81
N THR A 158 -16.81 -1.26 17.78
CA THR A 158 -17.41 -0.50 18.88
C THR A 158 -16.32 0.03 19.84
N PRO A 159 -16.61 1.00 20.71
CA PRO A 159 -15.66 1.45 21.73
C PRO A 159 -15.12 0.30 22.59
N GLU A 160 -15.98 -0.61 23.04
CA GLU A 160 -15.60 -1.76 23.87
C GLU A 160 -14.67 -2.71 23.11
N GLN A 161 -14.93 -2.92 21.82
CA GLN A 161 -14.06 -3.73 20.97
C GLN A 161 -12.70 -3.05 20.73
N ALA A 162 -12.67 -1.72 20.60
CA ALA A 162 -11.43 -0.95 20.45
C ALA A 162 -10.58 -0.98 21.74
N GLU A 163 -11.19 -0.80 22.91
CA GLU A 163 -10.54 -0.99 24.20
C GLU A 163 -10.00 -2.41 24.34
N ARG A 164 -10.81 -3.41 23.96
CA ARG A 164 -10.39 -4.82 23.97
C ARG A 164 -9.17 -5.06 23.07
N LEU A 165 -9.13 -4.49 21.87
CA LEU A 165 -7.97 -4.60 20.97
C LEU A 165 -6.71 -3.99 21.61
N HIS A 166 -6.84 -2.81 22.21
CA HIS A 166 -5.74 -2.18 22.95
C HIS A 166 -5.25 -3.10 24.09
N ASP A 167 -6.16 -3.69 24.87
CA ASP A 167 -5.83 -4.58 26.01
C ASP A 167 -5.23 -5.93 25.59
N MET A 168 -5.48 -6.37 24.36
CA MET A 168 -4.78 -7.51 23.74
C MET A 168 -3.35 -7.15 23.30
N GLY A 169 -2.98 -5.88 23.36
CA GLY A 169 -1.67 -5.37 23.00
C GLY A 169 -1.57 -4.84 21.58
N VAL A 170 -2.68 -4.64 20.85
CA VAL A 170 -2.66 -4.00 19.53
C VAL A 170 -2.15 -2.57 19.66
N LYS A 171 -1.00 -2.27 19.05
CA LYS A 171 -0.37 -0.94 19.13
C LYS A 171 -0.81 -0.03 18.00
N ARG A 172 -1.07 -0.60 16.82
CA ARG A 172 -1.43 0.13 15.61
C ARG A 172 -2.71 -0.39 15.01
N ILE A 173 -3.53 0.50 14.49
CA ILE A 173 -4.74 0.14 13.77
C ILE A 173 -4.78 0.86 12.43
N ASN A 174 -5.17 0.13 11.39
CA ASN A 174 -5.37 0.69 10.07
C ASN A 174 -6.85 0.78 9.72
N HIS A 175 -7.30 1.99 9.39
CA HIS A 175 -8.67 2.29 8.98
C HIS A 175 -8.68 3.50 8.04
N ASN A 176 -8.63 3.26 6.73
CA ASN A 176 -8.59 4.31 5.71
C ASN A 176 -9.85 5.20 5.68
N LEU A 177 -9.78 6.37 5.05
CA LEU A 177 -10.98 7.07 4.56
C LEU A 177 -11.43 6.55 3.18
N GLU A 178 -10.54 5.81 2.51
CA GLU A 178 -10.66 5.28 1.13
C GLU A 178 -10.64 6.37 0.05
N THR A 179 -11.46 7.42 0.19
CA THR A 179 -11.51 8.57 -0.73
C THR A 179 -12.08 9.82 -0.01
N SER A 180 -12.46 10.87 -0.74
CA SER A 180 -13.15 12.04 -0.20
C SER A 180 -14.60 11.74 0.20
N LYS A 181 -15.14 12.52 1.12
CA LYS A 181 -16.57 12.47 1.48
C LYS A 181 -17.50 12.61 0.29
N ARG A 182 -17.13 13.46 -0.68
CA ARG A 182 -17.92 13.73 -1.88
C ARG A 182 -18.03 12.49 -2.78
N LEU A 183 -16.94 11.75 -2.97
CA LEU A 183 -16.90 10.58 -3.84
C LEU A 183 -17.35 9.28 -3.14
N PHE A 184 -17.32 9.23 -1.81
CA PHE A 184 -17.48 8.01 -1.02
C PHE A 184 -18.71 7.16 -1.40
N HIS A 185 -19.86 7.80 -1.65
CA HIS A 185 -21.10 7.12 -2.06
C HIS A 185 -21.01 6.34 -3.39
N LYS A 186 -20.00 6.61 -4.22
CA LYS A 186 -19.71 5.83 -5.44
C LYS A 186 -18.79 4.65 -5.19
N VAL A 187 -18.05 4.68 -4.08
CA VAL A 187 -17.10 3.63 -3.67
C VAL A 187 -17.81 2.50 -2.94
N THR A 188 -18.77 2.81 -2.07
CA THR A 188 -19.51 1.82 -1.29
C THR A 188 -20.83 2.41 -0.80
N THR A 189 -21.83 1.56 -0.57
CA THR A 189 -23.15 1.93 0.00
C THR A 189 -23.44 1.23 1.33
N THR A 190 -22.60 0.27 1.72
CA THR A 190 -22.79 -0.59 2.91
C THR A 190 -22.36 0.06 4.22
N HIS A 191 -21.60 1.15 4.15
CA HIS A 191 -21.28 2.05 5.26
C HIS A 191 -21.09 3.48 4.74
N THR A 192 -21.06 4.44 5.66
CA THR A 192 -20.94 5.87 5.36
C THR A 192 -19.52 6.38 5.55
N TYR A 193 -19.23 7.57 5.03
CA TYR A 193 -17.96 8.26 5.27
C TYR A 193 -17.78 8.57 6.76
N GLU A 194 -18.87 9.00 7.42
CA GLU A 194 -18.91 9.27 8.86
C GLU A 194 -18.61 8.02 9.68
N ASP A 195 -19.05 6.82 9.26
CA ASP A 195 -18.69 5.58 9.95
C ASP A 195 -17.16 5.38 9.99
N ARG A 196 -16.46 5.71 8.89
CA ARG A 196 -14.99 5.62 8.80
C ARG A 196 -14.32 6.61 9.75
N VAL A 197 -14.78 7.87 9.72
CA VAL A 197 -14.26 8.95 10.58
C VAL A 197 -14.48 8.61 12.05
N ASN A 198 -15.66 8.11 12.41
CA ASN A 198 -15.99 7.74 13.78
C ASN A 198 -15.16 6.52 14.24
N ALA A 199 -14.95 5.52 13.39
CA ALA A 199 -14.09 4.39 13.71
C ALA A 199 -12.65 4.84 14.00
N ILE A 200 -12.09 5.76 13.21
CA ILE A 200 -10.76 6.35 13.46
C ILE A 200 -10.71 7.01 14.85
N LYS A 201 -11.73 7.81 15.20
CA LYS A 201 -11.84 8.45 16.52
C LYS A 201 -11.93 7.43 17.64
N THR A 202 -12.80 6.43 17.51
CA THR A 202 -12.94 5.33 18.49
C THR A 202 -11.60 4.65 18.76
N TYR A 203 -10.84 4.32 17.72
CA TYR A 203 -9.54 3.69 17.90
C TYR A 203 -8.51 4.62 18.53
N LYS A 204 -8.58 5.92 18.24
CA LYS A 204 -7.69 6.94 18.82
C LYS A 204 -7.99 7.15 20.30
N ASP A 205 -9.26 7.19 20.66
CA ASP A 205 -9.73 7.30 22.05
C ASP A 205 -9.31 6.08 22.88
N ALA A 206 -9.25 4.89 22.26
CA ALA A 206 -8.70 3.68 22.85
C ALA A 206 -7.15 3.67 22.97
N GLY A 207 -6.46 4.75 22.57
CA GLY A 207 -5.01 4.89 22.75
C GLY A 207 -4.12 4.22 21.69
N MET A 208 -4.69 3.78 20.57
CA MET A 208 -3.91 3.16 19.48
C MET A 208 -3.31 4.19 18.53
N HIS A 209 -2.17 3.85 17.94
CA HIS A 209 -1.55 4.63 16.86
C HIS A 209 -2.31 4.41 15.55
N ILE A 210 -2.70 5.49 14.89
CA ILE A 210 -3.64 5.50 13.77
C ILE A 210 -2.91 5.50 12.43
N CYS A 211 -3.20 4.48 11.64
CA CYS A 211 -2.83 4.38 10.23
C CYS A 211 -4.11 4.59 9.38
N ALA A 212 -4.23 5.71 8.67
CA ALA A 212 -5.42 6.00 7.87
C ALA A 212 -5.05 6.77 6.62
N GLY A 213 -5.53 6.32 5.47
CA GLY A 213 -5.25 6.94 4.18
C GLY A 213 -6.32 6.61 3.15
N GLY A 214 -5.94 6.37 1.90
CA GLY A 214 -6.91 6.12 0.83
C GLY A 214 -6.36 5.38 -0.37
N ILE A 215 -7.21 5.25 -1.37
CA ILE A 215 -6.94 4.61 -2.66
C ILE A 215 -7.09 5.68 -3.74
N PHE A 216 -6.06 5.83 -4.57
CA PHE A 216 -6.03 6.78 -5.67
C PHE A 216 -6.26 6.07 -7.00
N GLY A 217 -7.04 6.68 -7.89
CA GLY A 217 -7.42 6.13 -9.18
C GLY A 217 -8.81 5.48 -9.19
N MET A 218 -9.69 5.82 -8.25
CA MET A 218 -11.08 5.34 -8.19
C MET A 218 -12.07 6.28 -8.90
N GLY A 219 -11.59 7.31 -9.58
CA GLY A 219 -12.39 8.33 -10.27
C GLY A 219 -12.52 9.61 -9.47
N GLU A 220 -11.61 9.82 -8.52
CA GLU A 220 -11.48 11.05 -7.74
C GLU A 220 -10.77 12.15 -8.53
N GLU A 221 -11.24 13.38 -8.34
CA GLU A 221 -10.59 14.58 -8.87
C GLU A 221 -9.50 15.07 -7.90
N TRP A 222 -8.67 16.03 -8.33
CA TRP A 222 -7.62 16.58 -7.47
C TRP A 222 -8.16 17.22 -6.18
N GLU A 223 -9.34 17.83 -6.22
CA GLU A 223 -10.01 18.38 -5.04
C GLU A 223 -10.34 17.29 -4.02
N ASP A 224 -10.78 16.11 -4.46
CA ASP A 224 -11.07 14.98 -3.56
C ASP A 224 -9.80 14.50 -2.85
N ARG A 225 -8.69 14.44 -3.59
CA ARG A 225 -7.38 14.02 -3.06
C ARG A 225 -6.86 15.01 -2.02
N ILE A 226 -7.03 16.31 -2.26
CA ILE A 226 -6.64 17.38 -1.33
C ILE A 226 -7.53 17.33 -0.08
N ASP A 227 -8.86 17.24 -0.26
CA ASP A 227 -9.81 17.21 0.85
C ASP A 227 -9.53 16.04 1.79
N MET A 228 -9.22 14.87 1.24
CA MET A 228 -8.80 13.71 2.05
C MET A 228 -7.51 13.99 2.82
N ALA A 229 -6.50 14.63 2.23
CA ALA A 229 -5.24 14.94 2.93
C ALA A 229 -5.46 15.89 4.12
N PHE A 230 -6.30 16.91 3.96
CA PHE A 230 -6.64 17.84 5.04
C PHE A 230 -7.50 17.17 6.12
N GLU A 231 -8.43 16.28 5.76
CA GLU A 231 -9.20 15.51 6.74
C GLU A 231 -8.29 14.60 7.57
N LEU A 232 -7.38 13.86 6.92
CA LEU A 232 -6.39 13.01 7.62
C LEU A 232 -5.54 13.83 8.59
N LYS A 233 -5.15 15.04 8.21
CA LYS A 233 -4.44 15.96 9.09
C LYS A 233 -5.30 16.39 10.28
N ALA A 234 -6.56 16.75 10.04
CA ALA A 234 -7.50 17.17 11.08
C ALA A 234 -7.79 16.03 12.08
N LEU A 235 -7.83 14.78 11.60
CA LEU A 235 -7.97 13.60 12.45
C LEU A 235 -6.69 13.31 13.27
N GLY A 236 -5.55 13.91 12.91
CA GLY A 236 -4.27 13.73 13.58
C GLY A 236 -3.82 12.27 13.51
N VAL A 237 -3.77 11.73 12.30
CA VAL A 237 -3.30 10.37 12.02
C VAL A 237 -1.78 10.30 12.04
N ASP A 238 -1.22 9.19 12.48
CA ASP A 238 0.22 9.04 12.66
C ASP A 238 0.92 8.49 11.39
N THR A 239 0.19 7.75 10.57
CA THR A 239 0.68 7.21 9.29
C THR A 239 -0.41 7.26 8.22
N VAL A 240 -0.05 7.74 7.03
CA VAL A 240 -0.94 7.82 5.87
C VAL A 240 -0.53 6.80 4.81
N PRO A 241 -1.23 5.66 4.70
CA PRO A 241 -1.08 4.77 3.56
C PRO A 241 -1.65 5.39 2.28
N VAL A 242 -0.81 5.43 1.24
CA VAL A 242 -1.16 5.80 -0.12
C VAL A 242 -1.22 4.51 -0.93
N ASN A 243 -2.42 4.12 -1.33
CA ASN A 243 -2.66 2.96 -2.19
C ASN A 243 -3.04 3.46 -3.59
N PHE A 244 -2.57 2.80 -4.63
CA PHE A 244 -3.01 3.04 -6.00
C PHE A 244 -3.95 1.93 -6.42
N LEU A 245 -5.05 2.26 -7.11
CA LEU A 245 -6.03 1.29 -7.53
C LEU A 245 -5.38 0.27 -8.46
N TYR A 246 -5.29 -0.96 -7.97
CA TYR A 246 -5.14 -2.13 -8.85
C TYR A 246 -6.54 -2.71 -9.07
N ALA A 247 -7.14 -2.41 -10.22
CA ALA A 247 -8.47 -2.86 -10.56
C ALA A 247 -8.48 -4.38 -10.89
N ILE A 248 -8.70 -5.20 -9.86
CA ILE A 248 -8.63 -6.67 -9.94
C ILE A 248 -9.78 -7.22 -10.80
N PRO A 249 -9.52 -8.19 -11.70
CA PRO A 249 -10.56 -8.87 -12.47
C PRO A 249 -11.76 -9.33 -11.62
N GLY A 250 -12.96 -9.02 -12.11
CA GLY A 250 -14.23 -9.35 -11.44
C GLY A 250 -14.74 -8.30 -10.46
N THR A 251 -13.91 -7.35 -10.01
CA THR A 251 -14.36 -6.19 -9.22
C THR A 251 -15.15 -5.21 -10.10
N LYS A 252 -15.97 -4.36 -9.48
CA LYS A 252 -16.84 -3.41 -10.21
C LYS A 252 -16.05 -2.36 -11.00
N LEU A 253 -14.86 -1.97 -10.53
CA LEU A 253 -14.00 -1.00 -11.22
C LEU A 253 -13.11 -1.63 -12.32
N HIS A 254 -13.10 -2.95 -12.45
CA HIS A 254 -12.27 -3.60 -13.45
C HIS A 254 -12.72 -3.27 -14.88
N GLY A 255 -11.82 -2.70 -15.68
CA GLY A 255 -12.11 -2.31 -17.06
C GLY A 255 -13.04 -1.11 -17.22
N THR A 256 -13.42 -0.44 -16.13
CA THR A 256 -14.30 0.75 -16.17
C THR A 256 -13.56 2.07 -15.95
N ILE A 257 -12.30 2.00 -15.53
CA ILE A 257 -11.46 3.17 -15.21
C ILE A 257 -10.04 2.95 -15.70
N GLU A 258 -9.39 4.03 -16.11
CA GLU A 258 -7.99 4.01 -16.53
C GLU A 258 -7.05 3.99 -15.32
N GLU A 259 -5.91 3.32 -15.46
CA GLU A 259 -4.86 3.36 -14.44
C GLU A 259 -4.26 4.76 -14.33
N LEU A 260 -3.97 5.22 -13.10
CA LEU A 260 -3.27 6.48 -12.92
C LEU A 260 -1.86 6.42 -13.54
N PRO A 261 -1.42 7.49 -14.23
CA PRO A 261 -0.05 7.62 -14.66
C PRO A 261 0.94 7.56 -13.46
N PRO A 262 2.09 6.88 -13.58
CA PRO A 262 3.06 6.80 -12.48
C PRO A 262 3.54 8.16 -11.97
N MET A 263 3.72 9.14 -12.87
CA MET A 263 4.13 10.50 -12.49
C MET A 263 3.06 11.24 -11.70
N GLU A 264 1.78 10.99 -11.99
CA GLU A 264 0.67 11.54 -11.21
C GLU A 264 0.64 10.94 -9.81
N CYS A 265 0.90 9.64 -9.69
CA CYS A 265 1.04 8.95 -8.41
C CYS A 265 2.16 9.56 -7.54
N LEU A 266 3.32 9.85 -8.14
CA LEU A 266 4.43 10.52 -7.46
C LEU A 266 4.08 11.97 -7.07
N LYS A 267 3.33 12.69 -7.91
CA LYS A 267 2.81 14.03 -7.61
C LYS A 267 1.86 14.02 -6.41
N ILE A 268 0.99 13.01 -6.29
CA ILE A 268 0.13 12.81 -5.12
C ILE A 268 0.97 12.66 -3.85
N ILE A 269 1.99 11.79 -3.86
CA ILE A 269 2.88 11.58 -2.71
C ILE A 269 3.57 12.90 -2.31
N ALA A 270 4.05 13.67 -3.29
CA ALA A 270 4.71 14.94 -3.04
C ALA A 270 3.78 15.98 -2.43
N ILE A 271 2.59 16.18 -3.00
CA ILE A 271 1.61 17.11 -2.43
C ILE A 271 1.17 16.67 -1.03
N TYR A 272 0.99 15.37 -0.82
CA TYR A 272 0.69 14.83 0.51
C TYR A 272 1.80 15.15 1.50
N ARG A 273 3.08 15.10 1.12
CA ARG A 273 4.19 15.50 2.00
C ARG A 273 4.17 16.99 2.35
N PHE A 274 3.74 17.87 1.45
CA PHE A 274 3.58 19.30 1.78
C PHE A 274 2.45 19.53 2.81
N ILE A 275 1.33 18.81 2.67
CA ILE A 275 0.17 18.94 3.58
C ILE A 275 0.47 18.26 4.93
N LEU A 276 1.00 17.04 4.89
CA LEU A 276 1.26 16.12 6.00
C LEU A 276 2.76 16.07 6.33
N HIS A 277 3.35 17.25 6.57
CA HIS A 277 4.79 17.45 6.65
C HIS A 277 5.52 16.54 7.65
N ASP A 278 4.90 16.22 8.77
CA ASP A 278 5.39 15.48 9.93
C ASP A 278 4.74 14.10 10.10
N THR A 279 3.94 13.65 9.14
CA THR A 279 3.31 12.32 9.15
C THR A 279 4.08 11.34 8.28
N HIS A 280 4.16 10.07 8.69
CA HIS A 280 4.71 9.04 7.83
C HIS A 280 3.80 8.79 6.62
N ILE A 281 4.35 8.84 5.40
CA ILE A 281 3.62 8.50 4.17
C ILE A 281 4.08 7.11 3.73
N LYS A 282 3.15 6.15 3.72
CA LYS A 282 3.40 4.74 3.44
C LYS A 282 2.86 4.34 2.07
N VAL A 283 3.73 3.99 1.13
CA VAL A 283 3.29 3.47 -0.17
C VAL A 283 2.89 2.00 -0.01
N ALA A 284 1.64 1.68 -0.31
CA ALA A 284 1.04 0.38 -0.02
C ALA A 284 0.50 -0.28 -1.30
N GLY A 285 -0.78 -0.67 -1.33
CA GLY A 285 -1.35 -1.43 -2.44
C GLY A 285 -1.18 -0.73 -3.79
N GLY A 286 -0.96 -1.51 -4.85
CA GLY A 286 -0.80 -1.00 -6.21
C GLY A 286 0.61 -0.48 -6.56
N ARG A 287 1.55 -0.44 -5.61
CA ARG A 287 2.94 -0.01 -5.80
C ARG A 287 3.60 -0.66 -7.02
N GLU A 288 3.54 -1.97 -7.15
CA GLU A 288 4.21 -2.72 -8.22
C GLU A 288 3.54 -2.52 -9.57
N LYS A 289 2.21 -2.55 -9.58
CA LYS A 289 1.40 -2.50 -10.79
C LYS A 289 1.36 -1.10 -11.40
N ILE A 290 1.21 -0.08 -10.56
CA ILE A 290 0.96 1.29 -10.97
C ILE A 290 2.27 2.10 -11.07
N LEU A 291 3.16 2.03 -10.06
CA LEU A 291 4.42 2.77 -10.14
C LEU A 291 5.46 2.09 -11.04
N ARG A 292 5.40 0.76 -11.21
CA ARG A 292 6.29 -0.01 -12.12
C ARG A 292 7.76 0.30 -11.80
N ASP A 293 8.52 0.83 -12.76
CA ASP A 293 9.95 1.15 -12.59
C ASP A 293 10.17 2.46 -11.81
N THR A 294 9.14 3.28 -11.63
CA THR A 294 9.23 4.57 -10.93
C THR A 294 9.08 4.46 -9.40
N GLN A 295 8.94 3.25 -8.85
CA GLN A 295 8.80 3.03 -7.40
C GLN A 295 9.92 3.70 -6.58
N ALA A 296 11.14 3.70 -7.11
CA ALA A 296 12.30 4.30 -6.47
C ALA A 296 12.10 5.81 -6.23
N LEU A 297 11.40 6.48 -7.14
CA LEU A 297 11.12 7.92 -7.06
C LEU A 297 10.15 8.26 -5.94
N ALA A 298 9.35 7.31 -5.44
CA ALA A 298 8.39 7.58 -4.36
C ALA A 298 9.08 8.12 -3.10
N PHE A 299 10.30 7.66 -2.79
CA PHE A 299 11.08 8.13 -1.65
C PHE A 299 11.56 9.56 -1.82
N THR A 300 12.02 9.92 -3.03
CA THR A 300 12.37 11.30 -3.38
C THR A 300 11.15 12.18 -3.53
N SER A 301 9.97 11.63 -3.80
CA SER A 301 8.71 12.37 -3.81
C SER A 301 8.12 12.54 -2.39
N GLY A 302 8.77 12.09 -1.32
CA GLY A 302 8.35 12.35 0.06
C GLY A 302 7.77 11.16 0.83
N ALA A 303 7.71 9.97 0.23
CA ALA A 303 7.37 8.75 0.95
C ALA A 303 8.45 8.39 1.98
N SER A 304 8.02 7.90 3.14
CA SER A 304 8.89 7.53 4.27
C SER A 304 8.69 6.09 4.73
N SER A 305 7.77 5.37 4.12
CA SER A 305 7.44 3.99 4.47
C SER A 305 6.86 3.26 3.26
N PHE A 306 6.89 1.93 3.28
CA PHE A 306 6.11 1.10 2.35
C PHE A 306 5.78 -0.27 2.97
N LEU A 307 4.88 -1.01 2.31
CA LEU A 307 4.60 -2.40 2.65
C LEU A 307 5.65 -3.34 2.04
N ILE A 308 6.41 -4.06 2.87
CA ILE A 308 7.37 -5.06 2.44
C ILE A 308 6.69 -6.44 2.33
N GLY A 309 6.97 -7.14 1.22
CA GLY A 309 6.37 -8.43 0.93
C GLY A 309 4.99 -8.33 0.28
N ASN A 310 4.12 -9.31 0.55
CA ASN A 310 2.83 -9.45 -0.12
C ASN A 310 1.74 -8.52 0.44
N TYR A 311 0.67 -8.36 -0.35
CA TYR A 311 -0.57 -7.71 0.07
C TYR A 311 -1.67 -8.74 0.32
N LEU A 312 -2.88 -8.26 0.60
CA LEU A 312 -4.05 -9.08 0.96
C LEU A 312 -4.37 -10.16 -0.06
N THR A 313 -4.59 -9.76 -1.32
CA THR A 313 -5.06 -10.66 -2.39
C THR A 313 -4.20 -10.58 -3.64
N THR A 314 -3.07 -9.89 -3.56
CA THR A 314 -2.16 -9.61 -4.67
C THR A 314 -0.72 -9.72 -4.20
N PHE A 315 0.15 -10.16 -5.10
CA PHE A 315 1.57 -10.31 -4.80
C PHE A 315 2.29 -8.97 -4.82
N GLY A 316 3.22 -8.79 -3.90
CA GLY A 316 4.18 -7.68 -3.91
C GLY A 316 5.54 -8.14 -4.41
N ARG A 317 6.52 -7.25 -4.31
CA ARG A 317 7.94 -7.62 -4.45
C ARG A 317 8.39 -8.48 -3.26
N THR A 318 9.39 -9.32 -3.51
CA THR A 318 9.99 -10.10 -2.42
C THR A 318 10.76 -9.18 -1.47
N PRO A 319 10.90 -9.54 -0.18
CA PRO A 319 11.69 -8.75 0.76
C PRO A 319 13.12 -8.46 0.29
N GLN A 320 13.79 -9.42 -0.38
CA GLN A 320 15.13 -9.22 -0.96
C GLN A 320 15.14 -8.11 -1.99
N ALA A 321 14.14 -8.05 -2.87
CA ALA A 321 14.06 -7.01 -3.89
C ALA A 321 13.78 -5.63 -3.28
N ASP A 322 13.00 -5.57 -2.19
CA ASP A 322 12.75 -4.34 -1.45
C ASP A 322 13.99 -3.86 -0.68
N HIS A 323 14.75 -4.77 -0.06
CA HIS A 323 16.05 -4.46 0.54
C HIS A 323 17.06 -4.03 -0.53
N GLN A 324 17.10 -4.70 -1.68
CA GLN A 324 17.98 -4.33 -2.80
C GLN A 324 17.65 -2.92 -3.32
N LEU A 325 16.37 -2.58 -3.45
CA LEU A 325 15.93 -1.23 -3.83
C LEU A 325 16.47 -0.17 -2.88
N LEU A 326 16.38 -0.39 -1.56
CA LEU A 326 16.92 0.56 -0.58
C LEU A 326 18.44 0.66 -0.68
N LYS A 327 19.12 -0.47 -0.85
CA LYS A 327 20.57 -0.53 -1.01
C LYS A 327 21.04 0.28 -2.22
N ASP A 328 20.37 0.10 -3.36
CA ASP A 328 20.69 0.82 -4.61
C ASP A 328 20.43 2.33 -4.49
N LEU A 329 19.44 2.72 -3.69
CA LEU A 329 19.15 4.13 -3.39
C LEU A 329 20.05 4.74 -2.30
N GLY A 330 20.91 3.95 -1.66
CA GLY A 330 21.71 4.39 -0.51
C GLY A 330 20.86 4.76 0.71
N LEU A 331 19.66 4.17 0.83
CA LEU A 331 18.73 4.39 1.93
C LEU A 331 18.87 3.30 2.99
N LYS A 332 18.66 3.69 4.24
CA LYS A 332 18.60 2.78 5.40
C LYS A 332 17.18 2.69 5.93
N TYR A 333 16.88 1.63 6.67
CA TYR A 333 15.62 1.50 7.37
C TYR A 333 15.80 1.67 8.88
N MET A 334 14.72 2.00 9.58
CA MET A 334 14.75 2.31 11.02
C MET A 334 13.58 1.66 11.73
N ASP A 335 13.81 1.12 12.93
CA ASP A 335 12.74 0.60 13.79
C ASP A 335 12.01 1.72 14.55
N ASP A 336 11.07 1.35 15.42
CA ASP A 336 10.33 2.33 16.23
C ASP A 336 11.10 2.82 17.49
N GLU A 337 12.24 2.20 17.79
CA GLU A 337 13.15 2.63 18.87
C GLU A 337 14.23 3.59 18.35
N GLY A 338 14.26 3.86 17.04
CA GLY A 338 15.23 4.75 16.41
C GLY A 338 16.53 4.06 16.00
N ASN A 339 16.63 2.73 16.10
CA ASN A 339 17.79 2.00 15.60
C ASN A 339 17.76 1.95 14.08
N VAL A 340 18.92 2.20 13.46
CA VAL A 340 19.06 2.31 12.01
C VAL A 340 19.83 1.10 11.49
N TYR A 341 19.35 0.52 10.40
CA TYR A 341 19.86 -0.72 9.83
C TYR A 341 20.18 -0.55 8.34
N GLU A 342 21.28 -1.16 7.90
CA GLU A 342 21.57 -1.29 6.48
C GLU A 342 20.62 -2.30 5.84
N PRO A 343 20.15 -2.06 4.60
CA PRO A 343 19.39 -3.07 3.85
C PRO A 343 20.24 -4.33 3.60
N ASP A 344 19.63 -5.49 3.82
CA ASP A 344 20.27 -6.80 3.71
C ASP A 344 19.52 -7.70 2.71
N PRO A 345 19.74 -7.53 1.40
CA PRO A 345 19.06 -8.33 0.38
C PRO A 345 19.52 -9.80 0.36
N ILE A 346 20.63 -10.14 1.02
CA ILE A 346 21.17 -11.51 1.03
C ILE A 346 20.46 -12.35 2.07
N ASN A 347 20.27 -11.80 3.28
CA ASN A 347 19.66 -12.52 4.39
C ASN A 347 18.18 -12.22 4.58
N ALA A 348 17.62 -11.23 3.85
CA ALA A 348 16.18 -11.08 3.78
C ALA A 348 15.56 -12.43 3.40
N THR A 349 14.56 -12.88 4.15
CA THR A 349 13.92 -14.16 3.93
C THR A 349 12.73 -13.99 3.01
N VAL A 350 12.50 -14.99 2.16
CA VAL A 350 11.16 -15.24 1.60
C VAL A 350 10.62 -16.40 2.41
N ILE A 351 9.37 -16.39 2.85
CA ILE A 351 8.68 -17.66 3.03
C ILE A 351 8.65 -18.30 1.64
N ALA A 352 9.47 -19.32 1.44
CA ALA A 352 9.21 -20.44 0.56
C ALA A 352 8.45 -21.44 1.43
N PRO A 353 7.15 -21.55 1.24
CA PRO A 353 6.33 -22.44 2.01
C PRO A 353 6.72 -23.88 1.74
N GLY A 354 7.06 -24.63 2.79
CA GLY A 354 7.33 -26.06 2.67
C GLY A 354 8.73 -26.44 2.16
N ALA A 355 9.79 -25.78 2.61
CA ALA A 355 11.15 -26.32 2.44
C ALA A 355 11.36 -27.59 3.30
N ASP A 356 10.89 -28.74 2.80
CA ASP A 356 11.41 -30.10 3.05
C ASP A 356 10.79 -31.10 2.04
N SER A 357 11.29 -31.14 0.79
CA SER A 357 11.30 -32.36 -0.04
C SER A 357 12.32 -32.29 -1.19
N ALA A 358 12.91 -33.45 -1.51
CA ALA A 358 14.17 -33.68 -2.22
C ALA A 358 14.13 -33.45 -3.77
N PRO A 359 15.30 -33.42 -4.46
CA PRO A 359 15.44 -32.87 -5.80
C PRO A 359 15.21 -33.89 -6.92
N GLY A 360 14.42 -33.52 -7.94
CA GLY A 360 14.54 -34.09 -9.29
C GLY A 360 13.25 -34.20 -10.09
N THR A 361 13.02 -33.24 -11.00
CA THR A 361 12.67 -33.45 -12.43
C THR A 361 12.66 -32.10 -13.18
N PRO A 362 12.94 -32.07 -14.51
CA PRO A 362 13.32 -30.86 -15.24
C PRO A 362 12.20 -30.26 -16.12
N GLU A 363 12.33 -28.94 -16.32
CA GLU A 363 11.65 -28.05 -17.29
C GLU A 363 10.17 -27.65 -17.07
N MET A 364 9.96 -26.51 -16.38
CA MET A 364 9.01 -25.47 -16.80
C MET A 364 9.43 -24.09 -16.27
N MET A 365 9.39 -23.09 -17.15
CA MET A 365 9.82 -21.70 -16.90
C MET A 365 8.94 -21.00 -15.86
N SER A 366 9.60 -20.23 -14.99
CA SER A 366 9.08 -19.26 -14.01
C SER A 366 8.11 -19.78 -12.92
N ARG A 367 8.68 -19.95 -11.73
CA ARG A 367 8.12 -19.68 -10.38
C ARG A 367 6.63 -19.99 -10.18
N ARG A 368 6.33 -21.20 -9.66
CA ARG A 368 5.63 -21.43 -8.37
C ARG A 368 5.54 -22.91 -7.99
N GLU A 369 5.40 -23.13 -6.68
CA GLU A 369 4.97 -24.30 -5.89
C GLU A 369 6.01 -24.49 -4.78
N ASP A 370 5.81 -24.02 -3.54
CA ASP A 370 4.69 -24.31 -2.62
C ASP A 370 4.37 -23.08 -1.74
N SER A 371 3.18 -22.94 -1.11
CA SER A 371 2.48 -21.65 -0.81
C SER A 371 2.26 -21.19 0.67
N ILE A 372 2.17 -19.84 0.89
CA ILE A 372 2.31 -18.95 2.09
C ILE A 372 1.49 -17.65 1.93
N MET A 373 0.48 -17.61 1.03
CA MET A 373 -0.50 -16.50 0.80
C MET A 373 0.05 -15.17 0.22
N ALA A 374 -0.60 -14.40 -0.68
CA ALA A 374 -2.01 -14.20 -1.07
C ALA A 374 -2.72 -15.45 -1.65
N LEU A 375 -3.47 -16.13 -0.79
CA LEU A 375 -4.38 -17.28 -0.97
C LEU A 375 -4.13 -18.30 -2.08
N SER A 376 -4.16 -19.55 -1.65
CA SER A 376 -4.35 -20.74 -2.48
C SER A 376 -5.66 -20.66 -3.26
N VAL A 377 -5.56 -20.45 -4.57
CA VAL A 377 -6.68 -20.52 -5.50
C VAL A 377 -6.25 -21.37 -6.68
N LEU A 378 -6.27 -22.68 -6.52
CA LEU A 378 -6.54 -23.63 -7.61
C LEU A 378 -7.04 -24.93 -6.96
N ASN A 379 -8.37 -25.07 -6.84
CA ASN A 379 -8.94 -26.41 -6.95
C ASN A 379 -8.82 -26.80 -8.43
N SER A 380 -8.13 -27.89 -8.68
CA SER A 380 -8.04 -28.55 -9.97
C SER A 380 -9.45 -28.94 -10.44
N GLY A 381 -10.00 -28.16 -11.37
CA GLY A 381 -11.30 -28.49 -11.98
C GLY A 381 -11.92 -27.31 -12.71
N GLU A 382 -11.68 -27.26 -14.02
CA GLU A 382 -12.48 -26.56 -15.03
C GLU A 382 -12.49 -25.01 -14.99
N MET A 383 -11.64 -24.39 -15.83
CA MET A 383 -11.98 -23.08 -16.40
C MET A 383 -12.81 -23.27 -17.68
N PRO A 384 -13.90 -22.51 -17.87
CA PRO A 384 -14.62 -22.48 -19.14
C PRO A 384 -13.77 -21.78 -20.21
N LYS A 385 -13.63 -22.42 -21.36
CA LYS A 385 -12.95 -21.84 -22.53
C LYS A 385 -13.80 -20.70 -23.09
N GLU A 386 -13.32 -19.46 -23.01
CA GLU A 386 -13.90 -18.38 -23.82
C GLU A 386 -13.56 -18.57 -25.31
N PRO A 387 -14.49 -18.23 -26.22
CA PRO A 387 -14.32 -18.44 -27.65
C PRO A 387 -13.45 -17.32 -28.25
N ILE A 388 -12.37 -17.72 -28.92
CA ILE A 388 -11.54 -16.82 -29.73
C ILE A 388 -12.38 -16.34 -30.92
N ASN A 389 -12.76 -15.07 -30.90
CA ASN A 389 -13.45 -14.40 -32.00
C ASN A 389 -12.40 -14.03 -33.07
N ARG A 390 -12.36 -14.77 -34.19
CA ARG A 390 -11.51 -14.46 -35.35
C ARG A 390 -12.27 -13.55 -36.32
N SER A 391 -11.96 -12.26 -36.27
CA SER A 391 -12.10 -11.31 -37.38
C SER A 391 -10.98 -10.28 -37.18
N ALA A 392 -10.12 -9.94 -38.12
CA ALA A 392 -10.19 -9.96 -39.58
C ALA A 392 -8.76 -9.90 -40.16
N ALA A 393 -8.71 -9.79 -41.49
CA ALA A 393 -7.60 -9.37 -42.35
C ALA A 393 -6.92 -10.50 -43.15
N GLY A 394 -7.50 -10.74 -44.32
CA GLY A 394 -6.75 -11.20 -45.49
C GLY A 394 -6.07 -10.03 -46.21
N LEU A 395 -5.15 -10.42 -47.10
CA LEU A 395 -4.33 -9.63 -48.05
C LEU A 395 -3.21 -8.80 -47.38
N ALA A 396 -1.96 -8.79 -47.85
CA ALA A 396 -1.40 -9.19 -49.12
C ALA A 396 0.05 -9.70 -48.97
N ALA A 397 0.45 -10.49 -49.95
CA ALA A 397 1.79 -11.04 -50.12
C ALA A 397 2.79 -10.02 -50.70
N ALA A 398 4.08 -10.41 -50.61
CA ALA A 398 5.23 -10.03 -51.43
C ALA A 398 6.25 -9.06 -50.82
N SER A 399 7.37 -9.63 -50.35
CA SER A 399 8.69 -9.37 -50.96
C SER A 399 9.74 -10.30 -50.36
N ASN A 400 10.40 -11.04 -51.25
CA ASN A 400 11.63 -11.79 -50.96
C ASN A 400 12.80 -10.82 -50.83
N GLY A 401 13.78 -11.16 -49.98
CA GLY A 401 15.18 -10.90 -50.31
C GLY A 401 16.10 -10.38 -49.20
N VAL A 402 17.02 -11.27 -48.83
CA VAL A 402 18.44 -11.01 -48.52
C VAL A 402 18.80 -10.48 -47.11
N GLY A 403 19.32 -11.41 -46.29
CA GLY A 403 20.69 -11.41 -45.78
C GLY A 403 21.14 -10.32 -44.80
N GLY A 404 21.63 -10.73 -43.62
CA GLY A 404 22.47 -9.87 -42.78
C GLY A 404 22.72 -10.43 -41.39
N ASN A 405 23.97 -10.84 -41.14
CA ASN A 405 24.55 -11.16 -39.83
C ASN A 405 24.48 -9.99 -38.85
N GLY A 406 24.53 -10.33 -37.55
CA GLY A 406 24.84 -9.42 -36.43
C GLY A 406 24.00 -9.82 -35.21
N CYS A 407 24.50 -10.64 -34.27
CA CYS A 407 25.49 -10.32 -33.24
C CYS A 407 25.07 -9.13 -32.35
N CYS A 408 25.34 -9.28 -31.05
CA CYS A 408 25.19 -8.30 -29.95
C CYS A 408 23.83 -8.30 -29.25
N SER A 409 23.72 -8.20 -27.93
CA SER A 409 24.67 -8.21 -26.80
C SER A 409 23.84 -8.38 -25.54
#